data_AF-A0A7S3SNR9-F1
#
_entry.id   AF-A0A7S3SNR9-F1
#
_cell.length_a   1.000
_cell.length_b   1.000
_cell.length_c   1.000
_cell.angle_alpha   90.00
_cell.angle_beta   90.00
_cell.angle_gamma   90.00
#
_symmetry.space_group_name_H-M   'P 1'
#
loop_
_entity.id
_entity.type
_entity.pdbx_description
1 polymer ?
#
loop_
_entity_poly.entity_id
_entity_poly.type
_entity_poly.pdbx_seq_one_letter_code
_entity_poly.pdbx_strand_id
1 'polypeptide(L)'
;AVQVLLDNGTFRVCPVPGKGHGLVAAKAIKSGSKIFEEVAMVRVNKNTQTLEMRQNTIVSALMQRVYTLAAEGKFDPRDFDSWPSEVCENLERVLDIQAEIAFSKLDPKTQAKWLSLEDSVTGDGRKTPGGVLRTNGFDDEHGYATLYEVLARVNHSCEPNAERIAGPLDRSLVRIVALADIAEGEEVLVSYVDNEAPLHVRRKHLQQQYKFTCGCPRCVKEAKGRQ
;
A
#
# COMPACT_ATOMS: atom_id res chain seq x y z
N ALA A 1 -1.78 -16.13 24.42
CA ALA A 1 -2.46 -16.50 23.15
C ALA A 1 -2.06 -15.50 22.09
N VAL A 2 -1.83 -15.93 20.84
CA VAL A 2 -1.53 -15.01 19.73
C VAL A 2 -2.75 -14.11 19.52
N GLN A 3 -2.55 -12.79 19.44
CA GLN A 3 -3.62 -11.85 19.16
C GLN A 3 -4.10 -12.07 17.72
N VAL A 4 -5.30 -12.63 17.54
CA VAL A 4 -5.91 -12.82 16.23
C VAL A 4 -6.86 -11.65 15.98
N LEU A 5 -6.61 -10.86 14.94
CA LEU A 5 -7.45 -9.74 14.54
C LEU A 5 -8.66 -10.17 13.71
N LEU A 6 -8.48 -11.20 12.89
CA LEU A 6 -9.49 -11.77 12.00
C LEU A 6 -9.20 -13.26 11.79
N ASP A 7 -10.23 -14.10 11.78
CA ASP A 7 -10.16 -15.51 11.37
C ASP A 7 -11.42 -15.83 10.56
N ASN A 8 -11.26 -16.43 9.38
CA ASN A 8 -12.37 -16.87 8.54
C ASN A 8 -12.35 -18.38 8.21
N GLY A 9 -11.53 -19.16 8.94
CA GLY A 9 -11.32 -20.59 8.71
C GLY A 9 -10.41 -20.92 7.52
N THR A 10 -10.02 -19.94 6.70
CA THR A 10 -9.02 -20.12 5.63
C THR A 10 -7.70 -19.45 5.99
N PHE A 11 -7.74 -18.28 6.61
CA PHE A 11 -6.57 -17.58 7.13
C PHE A 11 -6.89 -16.86 8.44
N ARG A 12 -5.83 -16.46 9.14
CA ARG A 12 -5.83 -15.60 10.33
C ARG A 12 -5.00 -14.36 10.06
N VAL A 13 -5.45 -13.22 10.56
CA VAL A 13 -4.62 -12.02 10.67
C VAL A 13 -4.03 -12.00 12.07
N CYS A 14 -2.71 -12.10 12.18
CA CYS A 14 -2.02 -12.13 13.47
C CYS A 14 -0.62 -11.47 13.39
N PRO A 15 -0.01 -11.14 14.53
CA PRO A 15 1.36 -10.66 14.57
C PRO A 15 2.34 -11.65 13.92
N VAL A 16 3.17 -11.14 13.01
CA VAL A 16 4.29 -11.85 12.39
C VAL A 16 5.59 -11.19 12.85
N PRO A 17 6.52 -11.95 13.46
CA PRO A 17 7.76 -11.39 14.01
C PRO A 17 8.51 -10.52 13.00
N GLY A 18 8.76 -9.25 13.37
CA GLY A 18 9.48 -8.29 12.53
C GLY A 18 8.70 -7.74 11.33
N LYS A 19 7.42 -8.08 11.16
CA LYS A 19 6.59 -7.64 10.01
C LYS A 19 5.24 -7.01 10.41
N GLY A 20 5.02 -6.74 11.69
CA GLY A 20 3.72 -6.24 12.15
C GLY A 20 2.65 -7.34 12.10
N HIS A 21 1.53 -7.08 11.44
CA HIS A 21 0.48 -8.09 11.23
C HIS A 21 0.60 -8.70 9.83
N GLY A 22 0.37 -10.01 9.72
CA GLY A 22 0.37 -10.75 8.46
C GLY A 22 -0.84 -11.66 8.35
N LEU A 23 -1.13 -12.12 7.13
CA LEU A 23 -2.07 -13.21 6.89
C LEU A 23 -1.35 -14.55 7.00
N VAL A 24 -1.83 -15.43 7.87
CA VAL A 24 -1.31 -16.78 8.07
C VAL A 24 -2.40 -17.80 7.76
N ALA A 25 -2.09 -18.81 6.96
CA ALA A 25 -3.04 -19.85 6.57
C ALA A 25 -3.58 -20.60 7.81
N ALA A 26 -4.90 -20.65 7.95
CA ALA A 26 -5.58 -21.34 9.06
C ALA A 26 -5.76 -22.84 8.79
N LYS A 27 -5.56 -23.25 7.53
CA LYS A 27 -5.60 -24.61 7.00
C LYS A 27 -4.74 -24.64 5.73
N ALA A 28 -4.44 -25.83 5.21
CA ALA A 28 -3.80 -25.95 3.90
C ALA A 28 -4.67 -25.32 2.78
N ILE A 29 -4.03 -24.54 1.91
CA ILE A 29 -4.64 -23.87 0.74
C ILE A 29 -3.98 -24.42 -0.51
N LYS A 30 -4.77 -24.81 -1.50
CA LYS A 30 -4.27 -25.35 -2.77
C LYS A 30 -3.98 -24.25 -3.78
N SER A 31 -2.96 -24.46 -4.61
CA SER A 31 -2.68 -23.58 -5.77
C SER A 31 -3.96 -23.36 -6.60
N GLY A 32 -4.16 -22.13 -7.07
CA GLY A 32 -5.35 -21.68 -7.79
C GLY A 32 -6.57 -21.37 -6.91
N SER A 33 -6.53 -21.64 -5.59
CA SER A 33 -7.65 -21.34 -4.71
C SER A 33 -7.78 -19.85 -4.45
N LYS A 34 -9.01 -19.32 -4.49
CA LYS A 34 -9.32 -17.99 -3.95
C LYS A 34 -9.20 -18.01 -2.43
N ILE A 35 -8.23 -17.29 -1.89
CA ILE A 35 -7.99 -17.16 -0.44
C ILE A 35 -9.06 -16.26 0.16
N PHE A 36 -9.27 -15.09 -0.43
CA PHE A 36 -10.34 -14.16 -0.07
C PHE A 36 -10.70 -13.20 -1.20
N GLU A 37 -11.80 -12.50 -1.00
CA GLU A 37 -12.26 -11.39 -1.82
C GLU A 37 -12.73 -10.27 -0.90
N GLU A 38 -12.41 -9.02 -1.24
CA GLU A 38 -12.65 -7.85 -0.41
C GLU A 38 -13.07 -6.67 -1.26
N VAL A 39 -14.03 -5.88 -0.77
CA VAL A 39 -14.40 -4.58 -1.33
C VAL A 39 -13.66 -3.50 -0.54
N ALA A 40 -13.12 -2.50 -1.23
CA ALA A 40 -12.39 -1.40 -0.60
C ALA A 40 -13.26 -0.74 0.47
N MET A 41 -12.67 -0.53 1.66
CA MET A 41 -13.35 0.14 2.76
C MET A 41 -13.43 1.66 2.52
N VAL A 42 -12.42 2.23 1.83
CA VAL A 42 -12.34 3.67 1.50
C VAL A 42 -11.82 3.84 0.08
N ARG A 43 -12.35 4.87 -0.62
CA ARG A 43 -11.77 5.42 -1.83
C ARG A 43 -11.53 6.92 -1.65
N VAL A 44 -10.28 7.35 -1.77
CA VAL A 44 -9.86 8.75 -1.66
C VAL A 44 -9.65 9.31 -3.06
N ASN A 45 -10.38 10.38 -3.41
CA ASN A 45 -10.23 11.06 -4.69
C ASN A 45 -8.99 11.96 -4.66
N LYS A 46 -7.99 11.67 -5.50
CA LYS A 46 -6.74 12.43 -5.60
C LYS A 46 -6.83 13.61 -6.58
N ASN A 47 -7.97 13.81 -7.23
CA ASN A 47 -8.16 14.90 -8.18
C ASN A 47 -8.17 16.27 -7.46
N THR A 48 -7.14 17.07 -7.74
CA THR A 48 -6.96 18.41 -7.18
C THR A 48 -7.85 19.48 -7.84
N GLN A 49 -8.58 19.14 -8.91
CA GLN A 49 -9.47 20.04 -9.64
C GLN A 49 -10.91 20.06 -9.12
N THR A 50 -11.23 19.20 -8.15
CA THR A 50 -12.55 19.24 -7.49
C THR A 50 -12.80 20.59 -6.83
N LEU A 51 -14.06 20.97 -6.65
CA LEU A 51 -14.41 22.25 -6.02
C LEU A 51 -13.82 22.36 -4.60
N GLU A 52 -13.91 21.28 -3.82
CA GLU A 52 -13.37 21.21 -2.46
C GLU A 52 -11.84 21.43 -2.43
N MET A 53 -11.12 20.81 -3.37
CA MET A 53 -9.66 21.00 -3.45
C MET A 53 -9.27 22.39 -3.92
N ARG A 54 -9.98 22.97 -4.91
CA ARG A 54 -9.70 24.33 -5.39
C ARG A 54 -10.01 25.42 -4.36
N GLN A 55 -10.99 25.17 -3.49
CA GLN A 55 -11.34 26.09 -2.40
C GLN A 55 -10.41 25.94 -1.18
N ASN A 56 -9.69 24.84 -1.06
CA ASN A 56 -8.69 24.66 0.00
C ASN A 56 -7.44 25.50 -0.33
N THR A 57 -7.21 26.56 0.44
CA THR A 57 -6.12 27.52 0.20
C THR A 57 -4.73 26.90 0.26
N ILE A 58 -4.54 25.89 1.13
CA ILE A 58 -3.27 25.18 1.26
C ILE A 58 -3.02 24.32 0.02
N VAL A 59 -4.01 23.50 -0.38
CA VAL A 59 -3.89 22.66 -1.59
C VAL A 59 -3.64 23.52 -2.82
N SER A 60 -4.38 24.62 -2.99
CA SER A 60 -4.20 25.55 -4.11
C SER A 60 -2.79 26.16 -4.12
N ALA A 61 -2.24 26.55 -2.97
CA ALA A 61 -0.88 27.08 -2.88
C ALA A 61 0.19 26.04 -3.21
N LEU A 62 0.05 24.80 -2.72
CA LEU A 62 0.97 23.69 -3.01
C LEU A 62 0.95 23.35 -4.51
N MET A 63 -0.24 23.22 -5.10
CA MET A 63 -0.38 22.93 -6.53
C MET A 63 0.16 24.07 -7.40
N GLN A 64 -0.03 25.33 -7.01
CA GLN A 64 0.54 26.47 -7.73
C GLN A 64 2.07 26.40 -7.77
N ARG A 65 2.73 25.94 -6.70
CA ARG A 65 4.19 25.73 -6.69
C ARG A 65 4.61 24.64 -7.67
N VAL A 66 3.91 23.49 -7.65
CA VAL A 66 4.17 22.39 -8.59
C VAL A 66 4.02 22.86 -10.05
N TYR A 67 2.96 23.61 -10.38
CA TYR A 67 2.75 24.13 -11.72
C TYR A 67 3.80 25.17 -12.13
N THR A 68 4.25 26.00 -11.19
CA THR A 68 5.30 27.00 -11.45
C THR A 68 6.62 26.31 -11.79
N LEU A 69 7.03 25.31 -11.00
CA LEU A 69 8.24 24.51 -11.26
C LEU A 69 8.16 23.78 -12.62
N ALA A 70 6.99 23.25 -12.97
CA ALA A 70 6.78 22.62 -14.27
C ALA A 70 6.88 23.64 -15.42
N ALA A 71 6.26 24.82 -15.28
CA ALA A 71 6.30 25.89 -16.28
C ALA A 71 7.71 26.46 -16.48
N GLU A 72 8.54 26.45 -15.43
CA GLU A 72 9.96 26.81 -15.48
C GLU A 72 10.86 25.68 -16.06
N GLY A 73 10.28 24.53 -16.43
CA GLY A 73 11.02 23.40 -16.97
C GLY A 73 11.93 22.70 -15.94
N LYS A 74 11.62 22.83 -14.64
CA LYS A 74 12.42 22.22 -13.56
C LYS A 74 12.26 20.70 -13.48
N PHE A 75 11.20 20.16 -14.08
CA PHE A 75 10.93 18.72 -14.17
C PHE A 75 9.94 18.41 -15.30
N ASP A 76 9.92 17.17 -15.81
CA ASP A 76 8.87 16.69 -16.72
C ASP A 76 7.77 15.99 -15.90
N PRO A 77 6.51 16.47 -15.92
CA PRO A 77 5.40 15.80 -15.26
C PRO A 77 5.15 14.35 -15.71
N ARG A 78 5.76 13.90 -16.81
CA ARG A 78 5.67 12.54 -17.33
C ARG A 78 6.84 11.64 -16.93
N ASP A 79 7.91 12.22 -16.39
CA ASP A 79 9.09 11.50 -15.92
C ASP A 79 9.20 11.60 -14.39
N PHE A 80 8.49 10.70 -13.70
CA PHE A 80 8.40 10.69 -12.23
C PHE A 80 9.76 10.51 -11.54
N ASP A 81 10.71 9.83 -12.17
CA ASP A 81 12.05 9.61 -11.61
C ASP A 81 12.89 10.91 -11.61
N SER A 82 12.51 11.89 -12.43
CA SER A 82 13.17 13.21 -12.51
C SER A 82 12.63 14.23 -11.51
N TRP A 83 11.57 13.90 -10.75
CA TRP A 83 10.87 14.88 -9.93
C TRP A 83 11.75 15.37 -8.76
N PRO A 84 11.93 16.70 -8.61
CA PRO A 84 12.62 17.28 -7.46
C PRO A 84 11.93 16.91 -6.15
N SER A 85 12.71 16.78 -5.06
CA SER A 85 12.17 16.50 -3.73
C SER A 85 11.06 17.47 -3.32
N GLU A 86 11.20 18.74 -3.66
CA GLU A 86 10.17 19.76 -3.40
C GLU A 86 8.83 19.41 -4.08
N VAL A 87 8.84 18.92 -5.33
CA VAL A 87 7.60 18.53 -6.03
C VAL A 87 6.96 17.35 -5.32
N CYS A 88 7.74 16.34 -4.96
CA CYS A 88 7.27 15.18 -4.22
C CYS A 88 6.68 15.57 -2.86
N GLU A 89 7.36 16.42 -2.08
CA GLU A 89 6.89 16.89 -0.77
C GLU A 89 5.59 17.69 -0.87
N ASN A 90 5.45 18.56 -1.88
CA ASN A 90 4.20 19.30 -2.10
C ASN A 90 3.03 18.34 -2.42
N LEU A 91 3.24 17.35 -3.29
CA LEU A 91 2.22 16.39 -3.69
C LEU A 91 1.87 15.41 -2.56
N GLU A 92 2.84 14.98 -1.77
CA GLU A 92 2.62 14.20 -0.56
C GLU A 92 1.76 14.99 0.44
N ARG A 93 2.03 16.28 0.61
CA ARG A 93 1.23 17.13 1.49
C ARG A 93 -0.19 17.35 0.98
N VAL A 94 -0.39 17.44 -0.33
CA VAL A 94 -1.73 17.47 -0.93
C VAL A 94 -2.48 16.16 -0.62
N LEU A 95 -1.82 15.01 -0.76
CA LEU A 95 -2.42 13.72 -0.47
C LEU A 95 -2.78 13.56 1.00
N ASP A 96 -1.96 14.06 1.93
CA ASP A 96 -2.29 14.09 3.35
C ASP A 96 -3.60 14.86 3.61
N ILE A 97 -3.75 16.05 3.00
CA ILE A 97 -4.97 16.86 3.15
C ILE A 97 -6.18 16.15 2.56
N GLN A 98 -6.04 15.52 1.39
CA GLN A 98 -7.09 14.72 0.77
C GLN A 98 -7.50 13.54 1.68
N ALA A 99 -6.53 12.87 2.30
CA ALA A 99 -6.76 11.77 3.22
C ALA A 99 -7.51 12.23 4.48
N GLU A 100 -7.09 13.35 5.09
CA GLU A 100 -7.75 13.94 6.27
C GLU A 100 -9.20 14.33 5.99
N ILE A 101 -9.44 14.98 4.85
CA ILE A 101 -10.79 15.36 4.41
C ILE A 101 -11.65 14.12 4.19
N ALA A 102 -11.13 13.10 3.50
CA ALA A 102 -11.85 11.85 3.30
C ALA A 102 -12.13 11.14 4.63
N PHE A 103 -11.13 11.08 5.53
CA PHE A 103 -11.22 10.45 6.84
C PHE A 103 -12.29 11.09 7.73
N SER A 104 -12.33 12.42 7.80
CA SER A 104 -13.29 13.17 8.64
C SER A 104 -14.76 12.96 8.24
N LYS A 105 -15.03 12.52 7.01
CA LYS A 105 -16.38 12.23 6.50
C LYS A 105 -16.86 10.82 6.80
N LEU A 106 -15.98 9.94 7.30
CA LEU A 106 -16.29 8.55 7.59
C LEU A 106 -16.93 8.37 8.97
N ASP A 107 -17.67 7.28 9.13
CA ASP A 107 -18.16 6.88 10.44
C ASP A 107 -17.01 6.42 11.35
N PRO A 108 -17.17 6.50 12.69
CA PRO A 108 -16.09 6.17 13.63
C PRO A 108 -15.54 4.74 13.51
N LYS A 109 -16.36 3.77 13.07
CA LYS A 109 -15.92 2.38 12.90
C LYS A 109 -14.97 2.27 11.70
N THR A 110 -15.28 2.93 10.59
CA THR A 110 -14.40 2.96 9.41
C THR A 110 -13.13 3.77 9.70
N GLN A 111 -13.23 4.87 10.45
CA GLN A 111 -12.05 5.62 10.92
C GLN A 111 -11.11 4.75 11.77
N ALA A 112 -11.65 3.97 12.70
CA ALA A 112 -10.87 3.04 13.52
C ALA A 112 -10.18 1.96 12.68
N LYS A 113 -10.86 1.43 11.66
CA LYS A 113 -10.27 0.47 10.72
C LYS A 113 -9.12 1.09 9.93
N TRP A 114 -9.30 2.30 9.39
CA TRP A 114 -8.24 3.03 8.68
C TRP A 114 -7.01 3.18 9.58
N LEU A 115 -7.16 3.75 10.78
CA LEU A 115 -6.01 3.97 11.68
C LEU A 115 -5.43 2.68 12.30
N SER A 116 -6.08 1.54 12.11
CA SER A 116 -5.54 0.23 12.52
C SER A 116 -4.54 -0.38 11.52
N LEU A 117 -4.42 0.20 10.32
CA LEU A 117 -3.45 -0.19 9.30
C LEU A 117 -2.09 0.46 9.55
N GLU A 118 -1.05 0.00 8.87
CA GLU A 118 0.32 0.45 9.15
C GLU A 118 0.61 1.86 8.60
N ASP A 119 1.41 2.64 9.32
CA ASP A 119 1.89 3.94 8.87
C ASP A 119 3.41 3.90 8.88
N SER A 120 4.00 3.69 7.70
CA SER A 120 5.46 3.64 7.52
C SER A 120 6.08 5.03 7.27
N VAL A 121 5.24 6.07 7.20
CA VAL A 121 5.66 7.45 6.92
C VAL A 121 5.98 8.17 8.22
N THR A 122 5.13 8.04 9.23
CA THR A 122 5.24 8.78 10.50
C THR A 122 6.23 8.09 11.45
N GLY A 123 7.42 8.67 11.58
CA GLY A 123 8.51 8.11 12.40
C GLY A 123 8.36 8.28 13.92
N ASP A 124 7.32 8.98 14.40
CA ASP A 124 7.09 9.27 15.82
C ASP A 124 6.04 8.33 16.47
N GLY A 125 5.55 7.35 15.72
CA GLY A 125 4.53 6.40 16.17
C GLY A 125 3.10 6.93 16.15
N ARG A 126 2.86 8.18 15.70
CA ARG A 126 1.51 8.72 15.52
C ARG A 126 1.01 8.46 14.12
N LYS A 127 0.06 7.52 14.01
CA LYS A 127 -0.60 7.23 12.73
C LYS A 127 -1.45 8.40 12.26
N THR A 128 -1.31 8.76 11.00
CA THR A 128 -2.17 9.75 10.32
C THR A 128 -2.95 9.10 9.18
N PRO A 129 -4.14 9.60 8.82
CA PRO A 129 -4.84 9.16 7.62
C PRO A 129 -3.97 9.19 6.36
N GLY A 130 -3.17 10.25 6.19
CA GLY A 130 -2.23 10.41 5.07
C GLY A 130 -1.11 9.38 5.07
N GLY A 131 -0.41 9.20 6.19
CA GLY A 131 0.66 8.21 6.31
C GLY A 131 0.17 6.76 6.12
N VAL A 132 -1.00 6.42 6.66
CA VAL A 132 -1.65 5.14 6.39
C VAL A 132 -2.04 4.98 4.92
N LEU A 133 -2.64 6.01 4.31
CA LEU A 133 -3.03 5.96 2.90
C LEU A 133 -1.82 5.76 1.98
N ARG A 134 -0.70 6.42 2.27
CA ARG A 134 0.54 6.27 1.50
C ARG A 134 1.17 4.90 1.67
N THR A 135 1.03 4.30 2.85
CA THR A 135 1.61 2.98 3.13
C THR A 135 0.78 1.84 2.53
N ASN A 136 -0.55 1.96 2.50
CA ASN A 136 -1.46 0.84 2.19
C ASN A 136 -2.38 1.09 0.99
N GLY A 137 -2.37 2.30 0.43
CA GLY A 137 -3.27 2.72 -0.65
C GLY A 137 -2.91 2.08 -1.98
N PHE A 138 -3.91 1.61 -2.69
CA PHE A 138 -3.77 1.15 -4.07
C PHE A 138 -4.33 2.20 -5.02
N ASP A 139 -3.44 2.79 -5.82
CA ASP A 139 -3.81 3.77 -6.83
C ASP A 139 -4.50 3.10 -8.03
N ASP A 140 -5.53 3.75 -8.56
CA ASP A 140 -6.16 3.42 -9.83
C ASP A 140 -5.89 4.48 -10.91
N GLU A 141 -6.08 4.11 -12.17
CA GLU A 141 -5.87 5.00 -13.33
C GLU A 141 -6.84 6.19 -13.39
N HIS A 142 -7.87 6.22 -12.54
CA HIS A 142 -8.86 7.31 -12.47
C HIS A 142 -8.52 8.34 -11.38
N GLY A 143 -7.35 8.21 -10.75
CA GLY A 143 -6.88 9.12 -9.73
C GLY A 143 -7.52 8.88 -8.36
N TYR A 144 -7.88 7.64 -8.02
CA TYR A 144 -8.26 7.27 -6.66
C TYR A 144 -7.16 6.45 -5.99
N ALA A 145 -6.97 6.69 -4.68
CA ALA A 145 -6.30 5.74 -3.80
C ALA A 145 -7.35 4.94 -3.03
N THR A 146 -7.23 3.62 -3.00
CA THR A 146 -8.18 2.71 -2.35
C THR A 146 -7.56 1.98 -1.17
N LEU A 147 -8.30 1.88 -0.07
CA LEU A 147 -7.87 1.18 1.14
C LEU A 147 -8.71 -0.05 1.40
N TYR A 148 -8.03 -1.09 1.84
CA TYR A 148 -8.57 -2.41 2.15
C TYR A 148 -8.13 -2.80 3.56
N GLU A 149 -8.97 -3.51 4.30
CA GLU A 149 -8.70 -3.85 5.69
C GLU A 149 -7.84 -5.11 5.79
N VAL A 150 -8.13 -6.09 4.95
CA VAL A 150 -7.44 -7.39 4.93
C VAL A 150 -6.27 -7.36 3.97
N LEU A 151 -6.47 -6.88 2.73
CA LEU A 151 -5.40 -6.84 1.73
C LEU A 151 -4.18 -6.03 2.19
N ALA A 152 -4.39 -4.93 2.92
CA ALA A 152 -3.31 -4.11 3.47
C ALA A 152 -2.42 -4.84 4.50
N ARG A 153 -2.82 -6.02 4.96
CA ARG A 153 -2.08 -6.85 5.92
C ARG A 153 -1.40 -8.05 5.29
N VAL A 154 -1.49 -8.20 3.96
CA VAL A 154 -0.81 -9.29 3.25
C VAL A 154 0.63 -8.86 3.01
N ASN A 155 1.59 -9.48 3.70
CA ASN A 155 3.00 -9.09 3.65
C ASN A 155 3.67 -9.42 2.31
N HIS A 156 4.85 -8.83 2.12
CA HIS A 156 5.63 -8.96 0.89
C HIS A 156 6.57 -10.17 0.86
N SER A 157 6.70 -10.81 -0.31
CA SER A 157 7.85 -11.62 -0.72
C SER A 157 8.21 -11.37 -2.20
N CYS A 158 9.50 -11.36 -2.55
CA CYS A 158 9.96 -11.35 -3.96
C CYS A 158 9.83 -12.72 -4.64
N GLU A 159 9.41 -13.73 -3.88
CA GLU A 159 8.98 -15.05 -4.33
C GLU A 159 7.63 -15.31 -3.63
N PRO A 160 6.53 -14.69 -4.11
CA PRO A 160 5.23 -14.76 -3.45
C PRO A 160 4.57 -16.12 -3.65
N ASN A 161 3.72 -16.53 -2.72
CA ASN A 161 2.88 -17.73 -2.82
C ASN A 161 1.41 -17.40 -3.14
N ALA A 162 1.07 -16.11 -3.27
CA ALA A 162 -0.24 -15.63 -3.69
C ALA A 162 -0.12 -14.39 -4.59
N GLU A 163 -1.16 -14.14 -5.39
CA GLU A 163 -1.28 -12.96 -6.24
C GLU A 163 -2.56 -12.19 -5.98
N ARG A 164 -2.48 -10.88 -6.24
CA ARG A 164 -3.62 -9.96 -6.19
C ARG A 164 -4.24 -9.85 -7.57
N ILE A 165 -5.54 -10.13 -7.67
CA ILE A 165 -6.32 -10.00 -8.89
C ILE A 165 -7.38 -8.91 -8.70
N ALA A 166 -7.40 -7.92 -9.59
CA ALA A 166 -8.44 -6.90 -9.60
C ALA A 166 -9.77 -7.48 -10.13
N GLY A 167 -10.90 -7.03 -9.56
CA GLY A 167 -12.23 -7.42 -10.00
C GLY A 167 -12.56 -6.97 -11.43
N PRO A 168 -13.38 -7.73 -12.18
CA PRO A 168 -13.63 -7.50 -13.61
C PRO A 168 -14.50 -6.28 -13.95
N LEU A 169 -15.16 -5.66 -12.97
CA LEU A 169 -16.17 -4.60 -13.19
C LEU A 169 -16.11 -3.50 -12.14
N ASP A 170 -15.80 -3.87 -10.89
CA ASP A 170 -15.66 -2.94 -9.78
C ASP A 170 -14.19 -2.88 -9.35
N ARG A 171 -13.57 -1.71 -9.60
CA ARG A 171 -12.17 -1.44 -9.25
C ARG A 171 -11.93 -1.43 -7.74
N SER A 172 -12.99 -1.41 -6.94
CA SER A 172 -12.91 -1.55 -5.50
C SER A 172 -12.90 -3.01 -5.04
N LEU A 173 -13.24 -3.98 -5.89
CA LEU A 173 -13.20 -5.40 -5.56
C LEU A 173 -11.82 -5.98 -5.86
N VAL A 174 -11.25 -6.69 -4.89
CA VAL A 174 -9.97 -7.38 -5.03
C VAL A 174 -10.07 -8.83 -4.59
N ARG A 175 -9.28 -9.69 -5.20
CA ARG A 175 -9.14 -11.11 -4.84
C ARG A 175 -7.68 -11.43 -4.57
N ILE A 176 -7.45 -12.30 -3.60
CA ILE A 176 -6.17 -12.97 -3.43
C ILE A 176 -6.32 -14.43 -3.84
N VAL A 177 -5.47 -14.90 -4.74
CA VAL A 177 -5.44 -16.27 -5.25
C VAL A 177 -4.08 -16.89 -4.96
N ALA A 178 -4.07 -18.16 -4.53
CA ALA A 178 -2.84 -18.88 -4.26
C ALA A 178 -2.11 -19.23 -5.57
N LEU A 179 -0.81 -18.91 -5.66
CA LEU A 179 0.06 -19.30 -6.77
C LEU A 179 0.66 -20.70 -6.56
N ALA A 180 0.80 -21.12 -5.30
CA ALA A 180 1.33 -22.42 -4.91
C ALA A 180 0.47 -23.01 -3.78
N ASP A 181 0.72 -24.27 -3.44
CA ASP A 181 0.18 -24.84 -2.21
C ASP A 181 0.79 -24.09 -1.00
N ILE A 182 -0.06 -23.70 -0.04
CA ILE A 182 0.32 -23.00 1.19
C ILE A 182 -0.08 -23.90 2.35
N ALA A 183 0.87 -24.31 3.18
CA ALA A 183 0.59 -25.16 4.33
C ALA A 183 -0.11 -24.39 5.46
N GLU A 184 -0.81 -25.11 6.35
CA GLU A 184 -1.35 -24.50 7.56
C GLU A 184 -0.21 -23.89 8.38
N GLY A 185 -0.40 -22.65 8.85
CA GLY A 185 0.61 -21.91 9.60
C GLY A 185 1.62 -21.14 8.74
N GLU A 186 1.63 -21.33 7.41
CA GLU A 186 2.45 -20.52 6.52
C GLU A 186 1.83 -19.15 6.25
N GLU A 187 2.69 -18.15 6.05
CA GLU A 187 2.26 -16.79 5.71
C GLU A 187 1.81 -16.71 4.24
N VAL A 188 0.69 -16.03 3.99
CA VAL A 188 0.23 -15.65 2.66
C VAL A 188 0.96 -14.38 2.25
N LEU A 189 1.70 -14.45 1.14
CA LEU A 189 2.65 -13.43 0.71
C LEU A 189 2.39 -13.04 -0.75
N VAL A 190 2.34 -11.74 -1.01
CA VAL A 190 2.22 -11.15 -2.35
C VAL A 190 3.47 -10.36 -2.72
N SER A 191 3.62 -9.97 -3.99
CA SER A 191 4.67 -9.02 -4.37
C SER A 191 4.17 -7.58 -4.31
N TYR A 192 5.00 -6.67 -3.77
CA TYR A 192 4.79 -5.22 -3.81
C TYR A 192 5.62 -4.54 -4.91
N VAL A 193 6.49 -5.32 -5.56
CA VAL A 193 7.46 -4.83 -6.53
C VAL A 193 7.35 -5.62 -7.83
N ASP A 194 7.92 -5.05 -8.88
CA ASP A 194 8.26 -5.84 -10.06
C ASP A 194 9.26 -6.93 -9.67
N ASN A 195 8.84 -8.19 -9.84
CA ASN A 195 9.66 -9.36 -9.53
C ASN A 195 10.77 -9.60 -10.56
N GLU A 196 10.71 -8.98 -11.74
CA GLU A 196 11.74 -9.06 -12.77
C GLU A 196 12.91 -8.09 -12.48
N ALA A 197 12.65 -7.03 -11.72
CA ALA A 197 13.66 -6.03 -11.37
C ALA A 197 14.83 -6.64 -10.54
N PRO A 198 16.07 -6.13 -10.68
CA PRO A 198 17.22 -6.60 -9.90
C PRO A 198 17.08 -6.41 -8.38
N LEU A 199 17.77 -7.24 -7.57
CA LEU A 199 17.74 -7.18 -6.09
C LEU A 199 17.84 -5.77 -5.50
N HIS A 200 18.81 -4.98 -5.99
CA HIS A 200 19.08 -3.65 -5.46
C HIS A 200 17.94 -2.66 -5.78
N VAL A 201 17.28 -2.80 -6.93
CA VAL A 201 16.10 -2.01 -7.31
C VAL A 201 14.92 -2.37 -6.40
N ARG A 202 14.63 -3.67 -6.25
CA ARG A 202 13.56 -4.16 -5.37
C ARG A 202 13.75 -3.70 -3.93
N ARG A 203 14.95 -3.88 -3.36
CA ARG A 203 15.26 -3.44 -1.99
C ARG A 203 15.22 -1.93 -1.82
N LYS A 204 15.71 -1.15 -2.80
CA LYS A 204 15.64 0.31 -2.77
C LYS A 204 14.18 0.77 -2.74
N HIS A 205 13.33 0.21 -3.62
CA HIS A 205 11.90 0.52 -3.64
C HIS A 205 11.23 0.20 -2.29
N LEU A 206 11.42 -1.02 -1.76
CA LEU A 206 10.83 -1.43 -0.49
C LEU A 206 11.29 -0.56 0.69
N GLN A 207 12.57 -0.17 0.71
CA GLN A 207 13.11 0.71 1.75
C GLN A 207 12.57 2.14 1.63
N GLN A 208 12.37 2.65 0.42
CA GLN A 208 11.83 3.99 0.19
C GLN A 208 10.35 4.07 0.53
N GLN A 209 9.55 3.10 0.08
CA GLN A 209 8.09 3.11 0.21
C GLN A 209 7.59 2.54 1.54
N TYR A 210 8.13 1.40 1.97
CA TYR A 210 7.60 0.63 3.11
C TYR A 210 8.58 0.55 4.30
N LYS A 211 9.74 1.21 4.20
CA LYS A 211 10.78 1.30 5.24
C LYS A 211 11.33 -0.04 5.76
N PHE A 212 11.30 -1.09 4.95
CA PHE A 212 11.89 -2.38 5.31
C PHE A 212 12.82 -2.95 4.22
N THR A 213 13.71 -3.84 4.65
CA THR A 213 14.58 -4.63 3.75
C THR A 213 14.07 -6.06 3.65
N CYS A 214 13.74 -6.52 2.44
CA CYS A 214 13.25 -7.88 2.22
C CYS A 214 14.33 -8.95 2.48
N GLY A 215 13.98 -9.90 3.37
CA GLY A 215 14.76 -11.08 3.73
C GLY A 215 14.20 -12.41 3.23
N CYS A 216 13.35 -12.40 2.17
CA CYS A 216 12.81 -13.64 1.60
C CYS A 216 13.91 -14.57 1.05
N PRO A 217 13.64 -15.88 0.86
CA PRO A 217 14.64 -16.85 0.38
C PRO A 217 15.35 -16.42 -0.90
N ARG A 218 14.61 -15.90 -1.88
CA ARG A 218 15.16 -15.33 -3.12
C ARG A 218 16.16 -14.20 -2.86
N CYS A 219 15.78 -13.20 -2.06
CA CYS A 219 16.64 -12.07 -1.73
C CYS A 219 17.91 -12.49 -0.97
N VAL A 220 17.82 -13.47 -0.07
CA VAL A 220 18.97 -14.03 0.65
C VAL A 220 19.92 -14.75 -0.31
N LYS A 221 19.39 -15.56 -1.22
CA LYS A 221 20.18 -16.27 -2.24
C LYS A 221 20.89 -15.30 -3.19
N GLU A 222 20.16 -14.32 -3.74
CA GLU A 222 20.72 -13.32 -4.66
C GLU A 222 21.78 -12.43 -3.99
N ALA A 223 21.67 -12.15 -2.69
CA ALA A 223 22.67 -11.39 -1.96
C ALA A 223 23.99 -12.16 -1.76
N LYS A 224 23.92 -13.50 -1.59
CA LYS A 224 25.09 -14.37 -1.46
C LYS A 224 25.82 -14.60 -2.78
N GLY A 225 25.09 -14.69 -3.90
CA GLY A 225 25.66 -14.92 -5.24
C GLY A 225 26.32 -13.70 -5.89
N ARG A 226 26.48 -12.57 -5.17
CA ARG A 226 27.16 -11.35 -5.63
C ARG A 226 28.53 -11.14 -4.95
N GLN A 227 29.00 -12.11 -4.17
CA GLN A 227 30.39 -12.20 -3.70
C GLN A 227 31.22 -12.99 -4.70
#